data_AF-A0A7C7CMA6-F1
#
_entry.id   AF-A0A7C7CMA6-F1
#
_cell.length_a   1.000
_cell.length_b   1.000
_cell.length_c   1.000
_cell.angle_alpha   90.00
_cell.angle_beta   90.00
_cell.angle_gamma   90.00
#
_symmetry.space_group_name_H-M   'P 1'
#
loop_
_entity.id
_entity.type
_entity.pdbx_description
1 polymer ?
#
loop_
_entity_poly.entity_id
_entity_poly.type
_entity_poly.pdbx_seq_one_letter_code
_entity_poly.pdbx_strand_id
1 'polypeptide(L)'
;EKTILNEFVAYVSLGEMKNTGVFYSEKSVIMSTYILCGFANFASIGIQIGGIGALVPGRKGVLSALGIKALIGGTLASLFTAVLVGMIL
;
A
#
# COMPACT_ATOMS: atom_id res chain seq x y z
N GLU A 1 5.85 -1.91 7.38
CA GLU A 1 4.56 -1.74 8.10
C GLU A 1 3.35 -1.81 7.18
N LYS A 2 3.23 -0.94 6.16
CA LYS A 2 2.08 -0.87 5.23
C LYS A 2 1.48 -2.22 4.84
N THR A 3 2.28 -3.11 4.27
CA THR A 3 1.80 -4.39 3.72
C THR A 3 1.34 -5.38 4.79
N ILE A 4 1.97 -5.34 5.97
CA ILE A 4 1.70 -6.27 7.08
C ILE A 4 0.48 -5.78 7.89
N LEU A 5 0.45 -4.49 8.22
CA LEU A 5 -0.62 -3.85 8.99
C LEU A 5 -1.57 -3.10 8.06
N ASN A 6 -1.30 -1.82 7.81
CA ASN A 6 -1.95 -0.99 6.80
C ASN A 6 -1.14 0.31 6.62
N GLU A 7 -1.53 1.08 5.60
CA GLU A 7 -0.99 2.39 5.26
C GLU A 7 -1.18 3.45 6.35
N PHE A 8 -2.30 3.43 7.11
CA PHE A 8 -2.53 4.42 8.16
C PHE A 8 -1.48 4.34 9.28
N VAL A 9 -1.18 3.13 9.76
CA VAL A 9 -0.12 2.90 10.75
C VAL A 9 1.23 3.35 10.18
N ALA A 10 1.53 2.98 8.93
CA ALA A 10 2.77 3.36 8.29
C ALA A 10 2.91 4.88 8.09
N TYR A 11 1.81 5.61 7.86
CA TYR A 11 1.81 7.07 7.76
C TYR A 11 2.11 7.74 9.10
N VAL A 12 1.63 7.20 10.22
CA VAL A 12 1.97 7.68 11.56
C VAL A 12 3.48 7.55 11.78
N SER A 13 4.05 6.37 11.53
CA SER A 13 5.49 6.13 11.65
C SER A 13 6.30 7.05 10.73
N LEU A 14 5.86 7.27 9.49
CA LEU A 14 6.52 8.20 8.56
C LEU A 14 6.52 9.64 9.12
N GLY A 15 5.41 10.08 9.71
CA GLY A 15 5.31 11.38 10.37
C GLY A 15 6.29 11.54 11.53
N GLU A 16 6.40 10.50 12.37
CA GLU A 16 7.36 10.47 13.49
C GLU A 16 8.81 10.49 13.00
N MET A 17 9.15 9.68 11.98
CA MET A 17 10.48 9.65 11.37
C MET A 17 10.85 11.00 10.73
N LYS A 18 9.88 11.69 10.13
CA LYS A 18 10.07 13.05 9.59
C LYS A 18 10.37 14.04 10.71
N ASN A 19 9.58 14.02 11.79
CA ASN A 19 9.73 14.96 12.91
C ASN A 19 11.01 14.75 13.72
N THR A 20 11.48 13.50 13.79
CA THR A 20 12.73 13.14 14.49
C THR A 20 13.99 13.40 13.65
N GLY A 21 13.85 13.84 12.39
CA GLY A 21 14.98 14.16 11.52
C GLY A 21 15.75 12.94 11.02
N VAL A 22 15.12 11.76 10.99
CA VAL A 22 15.76 10.50 10.52
C VAL A 22 16.02 10.52 9.01
N PHE A 23 15.25 11.30 8.25
CA PHE A 23 15.44 11.43 6.81
C PHE A 23 16.57 12.40 6.46
N TYR A 24 17.54 11.92 5.68
CA TYR A 24 18.64 12.74 5.14
C TYR A 24 18.23 13.68 3.99
N SER A 25 17.07 13.45 3.35
CA SER A 25 16.61 14.21 2.19
C SER A 25 15.09 14.32 2.15
N GLU A 26 14.60 15.51 1.80
CA GLU A 26 13.18 15.79 1.50
C GLU A 26 12.63 14.82 0.44
N LYS A 27 13.47 14.47 -0.55
CA LYS A 27 13.12 13.52 -1.62
C LYS A 27 12.72 12.16 -1.06
N SER A 28 13.42 11.67 -0.03
CA SER A 28 13.10 10.39 0.61
C SER A 28 11.77 10.42 1.33
N VAL A 29 11.40 11.55 1.93
CA VAL A 29 10.08 11.75 2.56
C VAL A 29 8.99 11.70 1.49
N ILE A 30 9.15 12.47 0.41
CA ILE A 30 8.19 12.52 -0.70
C ILE A 30 8.02 11.13 -1.32
N MET A 31 9.11 10.44 -1.65
CA MET A 31 9.03 9.09 -2.22
C MET A 31 8.34 8.12 -1.26
N SER A 32 8.64 8.17 0.04
CA SER A 32 7.99 7.33 1.04
C SER A 32 6.48 7.58 1.10
N THR A 33 6.03 8.84 1.00
CA THR A 33 4.59 9.16 0.89
C THR A 33 3.93 8.43 -0.28
N TYR A 34 4.57 8.40 -1.46
CA TYR A 34 4.03 7.68 -2.62
C TYR A 34 4.07 6.16 -2.46
N ILE A 35 5.10 5.60 -1.79
CA ILE A 35 5.17 4.17 -1.47
C ILE A 35 4.00 3.76 -0.56
N LEU A 36 3.61 4.64 0.38
CA LEU A 36 2.52 4.40 1.32
C LEU A 36 1.14 4.66 0.73
N CYS A 37 1.04 5.36 -0.40
CA CYS A 37 -0.22 5.66 -1.06
C CYS A 37 -0.82 4.43 -1.74
N GLY A 38 -1.51 3.60 -0.97
CA GLY A 38 -2.31 2.49 -1.50
C GLY A 38 -2.65 1.43 -0.46
N PHE A 39 -3.85 0.87 -0.59
CA PHE A 39 -4.43 -0.13 0.34
C PHE A 39 -3.91 -1.56 0.09
N ALA A 40 -2.71 -1.72 -0.46
CA ALA A 40 -2.12 -3.04 -0.66
C ALA A 40 -1.54 -3.57 0.66
N ASN A 41 -2.39 -4.24 1.44
CA ASN A 41 -2.10 -4.90 2.71
C ASN A 41 -2.94 -6.19 2.85
N PHE A 42 -2.59 -7.07 3.80
CA PHE A 42 -3.32 -8.34 3.97
C PHE A 42 -4.80 -8.16 4.34
N ALA A 43 -5.14 -7.16 5.16
CA ALA A 43 -6.52 -6.89 5.54
C ALA A 43 -7.39 -6.51 4.33
N SER A 44 -6.83 -5.77 3.37
CA SER A 44 -7.52 -5.38 2.14
C SER A 44 -7.91 -6.56 1.24
N ILE A 45 -7.23 -7.71 1.33
CA ILE A 45 -7.68 -8.93 0.64
C ILE A 45 -9.04 -9.35 1.20
N GLY A 46 -9.17 -9.39 2.53
CA GLY A 46 -10.42 -9.71 3.21
C GLY A 46 -11.53 -8.70 2.89
N ILE A 47 -11.21 -7.40 2.89
CA ILE A 47 -12.14 -6.33 2.52
C ILE A 47 -12.66 -6.54 1.08
N GLN A 48 -11.80 -6.88 0.13
CA GLN A 48 -12.22 -7.10 -1.26
C GLN A 48 -13.06 -8.38 -1.42
N ILE A 49 -12.69 -9.48 -0.74
CA ILE A 49 -13.50 -10.71 -0.74
C ILE A 49 -14.87 -10.46 -0.12
N GLY A 50 -14.94 -9.70 0.98
CA GLY A 50 -16.19 -9.34 1.64
C GLY A 50 -17.05 -8.40 0.79
N GLY A 51 -16.48 -7.29 0.34
CA GLY A 51 -17.18 -6.26 -0.42
C GLY A 51 -17.62 -6.74 -1.81
N ILE A 52 -16.67 -7.14 -2.66
CA ILE A 52 -16.99 -7.61 -4.02
C ILE A 52 -17.75 -8.95 -3.96
N GLY A 53 -17.39 -9.82 -3.01
CA GLY A 53 -18.10 -11.08 -2.84
C GLY A 53 -19.52 -10.94 -2.31
N ALA A 54 -19.88 -9.86 -1.64
CA ALA A 54 -21.28 -9.56 -1.31
C ALA A 54 -22.09 -9.16 -2.54
N LEU A 55 -21.47 -8.43 -3.48
CA LEU A 55 -22.08 -8.02 -4.75
C LEU A 55 -22.21 -9.20 -5.73
N VAL A 56 -21.20 -10.07 -5.78
CA VAL A 56 -21.17 -11.24 -6.68
C VAL A 56 -20.73 -12.51 -5.92
N PRO A 57 -21.66 -13.19 -5.21
CA PRO A 57 -21.35 -14.31 -4.32
C PRO A 57 -20.59 -15.46 -4.99
N GLY A 58 -20.90 -15.78 -6.24
CA GLY A 58 -20.24 -16.85 -7.01
C GLY A 58 -18.77 -16.59 -7.36
N ARG A 59 -18.24 -15.38 -7.10
CA ARG A 59 -16.85 -15.00 -7.43
C ARG A 59 -15.90 -15.00 -6.23
N LYS A 60 -16.38 -15.27 -5.01
CA LYS A 60 -15.55 -15.26 -3.78
C LYS A 60 -14.30 -16.15 -3.90
N GLY A 61 -14.42 -17.34 -4.49
CA GLY A 61 -13.29 -18.25 -4.70
C GLY A 61 -12.20 -17.68 -5.61
N VAL A 62 -12.62 -17.00 -6.70
CA VAL A 62 -11.68 -16.33 -7.62
C VAL A 62 -10.97 -15.17 -6.92
N LEU A 63 -11.70 -14.35 -6.15
CA LEU A 63 -11.12 -13.24 -5.38
C LEU A 63 -10.09 -13.73 -4.36
N SER A 64 -10.40 -14.81 -3.64
CA SER A 64 -9.47 -15.43 -2.69
C SER A 64 -8.21 -15.96 -3.38
N ALA A 65 -8.36 -16.67 -4.50
CA ALA A 65 -7.23 -17.21 -5.27
C ALA A 65 -6.32 -16.11 -5.84
N LEU A 66 -6.87 -14.94 -6.16
CA LEU A 66 -6.12 -13.79 -6.67
C LEU A 66 -5.56 -12.87 -5.56
N GLY A 67 -5.98 -13.02 -4.31
CA GLY A 67 -5.69 -12.06 -3.23
C GLY A 67 -4.22 -11.71 -3.06
N ILE A 68 -3.34 -12.73 -3.01
CA ILE A 68 -1.89 -12.51 -2.88
C ILE A 68 -1.29 -11.87 -4.14
N LYS A 69 -1.75 -12.26 -5.33
CA LYS A 69 -1.31 -11.63 -6.59
C LYS A 69 -1.73 -10.16 -6.66
N ALA A 70 -2.96 -9.86 -6.23
CA ALA A 70 -3.48 -8.50 -6.14
C ALA A 70 -2.69 -7.66 -5.13
N LEU A 71 -2.33 -8.23 -3.98
CA LEU A 71 -1.49 -7.57 -2.97
C LEU A 71 -0.11 -7.19 -3.52
N ILE A 72 0.55 -8.14 -4.20
CA ILE A 72 1.86 -7.90 -4.83
C ILE A 72 1.72 -6.85 -5.93
N GLY A 73 0.74 -7.00 -6.82
CA GLY A 73 0.48 -6.05 -7.90
C GLY A 73 0.22 -4.62 -7.40
N GLY A 74 -0.63 -4.47 -6.38
CA GLY A 74 -0.89 -3.17 -5.76
C GLY A 74 0.33 -2.57 -5.06
N THR A 75 1.17 -3.40 -4.44
CA THR A 75 2.43 -2.94 -3.83
C THR A 75 3.42 -2.46 -4.88
N LEU A 76 3.58 -3.21 -5.98
CA LEU A 76 4.41 -2.80 -7.11
C LEU A 76 3.92 -1.50 -7.75
N ALA A 77 2.60 -1.29 -7.85
CA ALA A 77 2.04 -0.05 -8.37
C ALA A 77 2.42 1.18 -7.54
N SER A 78 2.32 1.10 -6.19
CA SER A 78 2.76 2.19 -5.31
C SER A 78 4.27 2.42 -5.39
N LEU A 79 5.09 1.36 -5.42
CA LEU A 79 6.54 1.46 -5.59
C LEU A 79 6.91 2.09 -6.93
N PHE A 80 6.27 1.68 -8.02
CA PHE A 80 6.52 2.22 -9.34
C PHE A 80 6.18 3.71 -9.41
N THR A 81 5.06 4.11 -8.78
CA THR A 81 4.68 5.53 -8.68
C THR A 81 5.75 6.33 -7.93
N ALA A 82 6.26 5.81 -6.82
CA ALA A 82 7.34 6.47 -6.07
C ALA A 82 8.64 6.57 -6.87
N VAL A 83 8.98 5.56 -7.69
CA VAL A 83 10.13 5.61 -8.61
C VAL A 83 9.94 6.73 -9.63
N LEU A 84 8.77 6.82 -10.27
CA LEU A 84 8.49 7.89 -11.25
C LEU A 84 8.63 9.28 -10.62
N VAL A 85 8.05 9.49 -9.45
CA VAL A 85 8.18 10.75 -8.71
C VAL A 85 9.65 11.03 -8.37
N GLY A 86 10.38 10.02 -7.89
CA GLY A 86 11.80 10.13 -7.59
C GLY A 86 12.70 10.36 -8.80
N MET A 87 12.25 10.06 -10.03
CA MET A 87 13.00 10.39 -11.25
C MET A 87 12.82 11.85 -11.68
N ILE A 88 11.67 12.44 -11.35
CA ILE A 88 11.31 13.81 -11.77
C ILE A 88 11.85 14.85 -10.78
N LEU A 89 11.98 14.48 -9.51
CA LEU A 89 12.53 15.32 -8.42
C LEU A 89 14.04 15.16 -8.27
#